data_AF-A0A961E3H9-F1
#
_entry.id   AF-A0A961E3H9-F1
#
_cell.length_a   1.000
_cell.length_b   1.000
_cell.length_c   1.000
_cell.angle_alpha   90.00
_cell.angle_beta   90.00
_cell.angle_gamma   90.00
#
_symmetry.space_group_name_H-M   'P 1'
#
loop_
_entity.id
_entity.type
_entity.pdbx_description
1 polymer ?
#
loop_
_entity_poly.entity_id
_entity_poly.type
_entity_poly.pdbx_seq_one_letter_code
_entity_poly.pdbx_strand_id
1 'polypeptide(L)'
;SRTVFNTVHDYWSTLPEDSRPDLYLYGLSLGSYGVESILNSISLVNEPIDGAFMSGPPFVNPLHNEIEGDRDPDSPAWLPAYEDGRTVQFTSSGSEIDEVMTADWGPTRLVYLQHSSDPVVFFNQALAFEEPEWLLEGQRGPDIPAEMVWVPIVTMWQVALDLPAAGSVPIGHGHMYSPQSNAEAWAAMTQPPGWTSAETEQLVTVMQAQGTAQ
;
A
#
# COMPACT_ATOMS: atom_id res chain seq x y z
N SER A 1 14.44 -3.45 -10.91
CA SER A 1 13.92 -2.16 -10.42
C SER A 1 15.01 -1.11 -10.25
N ARG A 2 16.04 -1.33 -9.41
CA ARG A 2 17.13 -0.35 -9.20
C ARG A 2 17.81 0.20 -10.46
N THR A 3 18.16 -0.65 -11.42
CA THR A 3 18.79 -0.18 -12.67
C THR A 3 17.89 0.78 -13.46
N VAL A 4 16.58 0.49 -13.51
CA VAL A 4 15.61 1.34 -14.20
C VAL A 4 15.46 2.66 -13.44
N PHE A 5 15.29 2.58 -12.13
CA PHE A 5 15.22 3.77 -11.27
C PHE A 5 16.46 4.64 -11.41
N ASN A 6 17.66 4.10 -11.23
CA ASN A 6 18.90 4.89 -11.34
C ASN A 6 19.00 5.55 -12.72
N THR A 7 18.69 4.82 -13.81
CA THR A 7 18.72 5.41 -15.16
C THR A 7 17.79 6.62 -15.29
N VAL A 8 16.59 6.55 -14.72
CA VAL A 8 15.60 7.64 -14.76
C VAL A 8 15.99 8.77 -13.80
N HIS A 9 16.35 8.43 -12.56
CA HIS A 9 16.72 9.37 -11.50
C HIS A 9 17.99 10.15 -11.86
N ASP A 10 19.02 9.48 -12.40
CA ASP A 10 20.27 10.12 -12.84
C ASP A 10 20.01 11.17 -13.94
N TYR A 11 19.07 10.92 -14.85
CA TYR A 11 18.67 11.92 -15.85
C TYR A 11 17.83 13.02 -15.22
N TRP A 12 16.83 12.64 -14.44
CA TRP A 12 15.90 13.55 -13.77
C TRP A 12 16.63 14.55 -12.87
N SER A 13 17.66 14.11 -12.14
CA SER A 13 18.49 14.96 -11.28
C SER A 13 19.32 15.99 -12.06
N THR A 14 19.51 15.82 -13.38
CA THR A 14 20.18 16.84 -14.22
C THR A 14 19.25 17.96 -14.67
N LEU A 15 17.93 17.80 -14.51
CA LEU A 15 16.97 18.82 -14.93
C LEU A 15 17.03 20.04 -13.99
N PRO A 16 16.82 21.27 -14.51
CA PRO A 16 16.77 22.48 -13.69
C PRO A 16 15.67 22.37 -12.63
N GLU A 17 16.02 22.67 -11.37
CA GLU A 17 15.13 22.52 -10.20
C GLU A 17 13.75 23.17 -10.42
N ASP A 18 13.72 24.40 -10.94
CA ASP A 18 12.48 25.18 -11.18
C ASP A 18 11.53 24.58 -12.21
N SER A 19 11.98 23.59 -13.00
CA SER A 19 11.19 22.95 -14.07
C SER A 19 11.21 21.43 -14.00
N ARG A 20 11.82 20.89 -12.94
CA ARG A 20 11.95 19.45 -12.75
C ARG A 20 10.55 18.89 -12.44
N PRO A 21 10.08 17.88 -13.21
CA PRO A 21 8.78 17.28 -12.93
C PRO A 21 8.85 16.48 -11.62
N ASP A 22 7.74 16.34 -10.91
CA ASP A 22 7.68 15.43 -9.78
C ASP A 22 7.95 13.98 -10.22
N LEU A 23 8.65 13.21 -9.38
CA LEU A 23 9.00 11.82 -9.58
C LEU A 23 8.31 10.94 -8.52
N TYR A 24 7.38 10.13 -8.98
CA TYR A 24 6.67 9.16 -8.15
C TYR A 24 7.04 7.72 -8.51
N LEU A 25 7.07 6.84 -7.51
CA LEU A 25 7.24 5.40 -7.71
C LEU A 25 5.92 4.67 -7.50
N TYR A 26 5.70 3.60 -8.25
CA TYR A 26 4.51 2.77 -8.12
C TYR A 26 4.84 1.29 -8.21
N GLY A 27 4.21 0.49 -7.35
CA GLY A 27 4.37 -0.95 -7.34
C GLY A 27 3.08 -1.66 -6.94
N LEU A 28 2.56 -2.47 -7.85
CA LEU A 28 1.45 -3.40 -7.58
C LEU A 28 2.02 -4.78 -7.20
N SER A 29 1.46 -5.41 -6.18
CA SER A 29 1.80 -6.79 -5.77
C SER A 29 3.32 -6.92 -5.60
N LEU A 30 3.96 -7.94 -6.18
CA LEU A 30 5.42 -8.13 -6.18
C LEU A 30 6.22 -6.92 -6.70
N GLY A 31 5.61 -6.05 -7.51
CA GLY A 31 6.23 -4.80 -7.96
C GLY A 31 6.55 -3.84 -6.81
N SER A 32 5.77 -3.85 -5.73
CA SER A 32 6.00 -3.04 -4.53
C SER A 32 7.34 -3.36 -3.85
N TYR A 33 7.75 -4.64 -3.83
CA TYR A 33 9.09 -5.04 -3.35
C TYR A 33 10.20 -4.31 -4.13
N GLY A 34 9.98 -4.13 -5.44
CA GLY A 34 10.88 -3.37 -6.30
C GLY A 34 10.98 -1.90 -5.90
N VAL A 35 9.86 -1.29 -5.52
CA VAL A 35 9.78 0.09 -5.03
C VAL A 35 10.47 0.24 -3.69
N GLU A 36 10.17 -0.62 -2.71
CA GLU A 36 10.82 -0.59 -1.39
C GLU A 36 12.34 -0.76 -1.48
N SER A 37 12.82 -1.58 -2.43
CA SER A 37 14.26 -1.73 -2.66
C SER A 37 14.96 -0.43 -3.09
N ILE A 38 14.21 0.55 -3.61
CA ILE A 38 14.67 1.87 -4.01
C ILE A 38 14.57 2.86 -2.85
N LEU A 39 13.50 2.80 -2.04
CA LEU A 39 13.29 3.69 -0.89
C LEU A 39 14.45 3.64 0.12
N ASN A 40 15.13 2.50 0.21
CA ASN A 40 16.33 2.31 1.03
C ASN A 40 17.65 2.79 0.37
N SER A 41 17.60 3.55 -0.73
CA SER A 41 18.78 3.98 -1.49
C SER A 41 19.34 5.32 -1.01
N ILE A 42 20.67 5.43 -0.93
CA ILE A 42 21.38 6.69 -0.64
C ILE A 42 21.08 7.77 -1.69
N SER A 43 20.73 7.40 -2.93
CA SER A 43 20.38 8.35 -3.99
C SER A 43 19.22 9.27 -3.61
N LEU A 44 18.33 8.83 -2.70
CA LEU A 44 17.19 9.61 -2.24
C LEU A 44 17.55 10.64 -1.16
N VAL A 45 18.75 10.58 -0.59
CA VAL A 45 19.16 11.51 0.48
C VAL A 45 19.44 12.91 -0.05
N ASN A 46 20.03 13.01 -1.24
CA ASN A 46 20.35 14.31 -1.85
C ASN A 46 19.22 14.84 -2.72
N GLU A 47 18.59 13.96 -3.51
CA GLU A 47 17.47 14.31 -4.37
C GLU A 47 16.30 13.33 -4.13
N PRO A 48 15.45 13.60 -3.13
CA PRO A 48 14.32 12.73 -2.80
C PRO A 48 13.30 12.68 -3.92
N ILE A 49 12.56 11.57 -3.97
CA ILE A 49 11.33 11.47 -4.76
C ILE A 49 10.17 12.19 -4.05
N ASP A 50 9.14 12.52 -4.81
CA ASP A 50 7.96 13.23 -4.29
C ASP A 50 6.97 12.26 -3.62
N GLY A 51 6.96 10.99 -4.03
CA GLY A 51 6.21 9.96 -3.33
C GLY A 51 6.33 8.57 -3.91
N ALA A 52 5.78 7.59 -3.18
CA ALA A 52 5.65 6.22 -3.67
C ALA A 52 4.32 5.61 -3.25
N PHE A 53 3.71 4.87 -4.17
CA PHE A 53 2.47 4.17 -3.95
C PHE A 53 2.64 2.66 -4.16
N MET A 54 2.32 1.89 -3.12
CA MET A 54 2.36 0.44 -3.12
C MET A 54 0.93 -0.09 -2.95
N SER A 55 0.50 -0.96 -3.86
CA SER A 55 -0.83 -1.57 -3.85
C SER A 55 -0.68 -3.08 -3.66
N GLY A 56 -1.26 -3.63 -2.59
CA GLY A 56 -1.13 -5.03 -2.19
C GLY A 56 0.31 -5.50 -1.98
N PRO A 57 1.10 -4.86 -1.10
CA PRO A 57 2.45 -5.33 -0.81
C PRO A 57 2.42 -6.77 -0.27
N PRO A 58 3.11 -7.74 -0.89
CA PRO A 58 3.13 -9.10 -0.37
C PRO A 58 3.91 -9.17 0.94
N PHE A 59 3.62 -10.17 1.76
CA PHE A 59 4.29 -10.44 3.04
C PHE A 59 5.83 -10.54 3.01
N VAL A 60 6.43 -10.63 1.82
CA VAL A 60 7.88 -10.68 1.63
C VAL A 60 8.52 -9.29 1.60
N ASN A 61 7.73 -8.21 1.62
CA ASN A 61 8.18 -6.82 1.61
C ASN A 61 8.83 -6.43 2.95
N PRO A 62 10.16 -6.18 3.00
CA PRO A 62 10.82 -5.94 4.28
C PRO A 62 10.42 -4.62 4.94
N LEU A 63 10.24 -3.55 4.16
CA LEU A 63 9.90 -2.23 4.73
C LEU A 63 8.45 -2.21 5.21
N HIS A 64 7.54 -2.83 4.47
CA HIS A 64 6.16 -3.03 4.91
C HIS A 64 6.09 -3.79 6.25
N ASN A 65 6.80 -4.91 6.38
CA ASN A 65 6.84 -5.69 7.63
C ASN A 65 7.46 -4.91 8.80
N GLU A 66 8.49 -4.10 8.54
CA GLU A 66 9.09 -3.22 9.56
C GLU A 66 8.08 -2.19 10.05
N ILE A 67 7.38 -1.53 9.13
CA ILE A 67 6.36 -0.54 9.45
C ILE A 67 5.18 -1.17 10.21
N GLU A 68 4.71 -2.36 9.81
CA GLU A 68 3.64 -3.08 10.53
C GLU A 68 4.09 -3.48 11.94
N GLY A 69 5.32 -3.96 12.11
CA GLY A 69 5.87 -4.38 13.40
C GLY A 69 6.15 -3.23 14.36
N ASP A 70 6.58 -2.08 13.84
CA ASP A 70 6.92 -0.87 14.61
C ASP A 70 5.79 0.19 14.61
N ARG A 71 4.58 -0.20 14.19
CA ARG A 71 3.39 0.67 14.13
C ARG A 71 3.05 1.29 15.50
N ASP A 72 2.35 2.41 15.46
CA ASP A 72 1.86 3.12 16.64
C ASP A 72 0.92 2.20 17.45
N PRO A 73 0.95 2.27 18.80
CA PRO A 73 0.09 1.48 19.65
C PRO A 73 -1.39 1.62 19.28
N ASP A 74 -2.15 0.54 19.44
CA ASP A 74 -3.59 0.44 19.15
C ASP A 74 -3.98 0.51 17.66
N SER A 75 -3.06 0.85 16.75
CA SER A 75 -3.33 0.74 15.32
C SER A 75 -3.36 -0.74 14.87
N PRO A 76 -4.33 -1.14 14.03
CA PRO A 76 -4.44 -2.53 13.62
C PRO A 76 -3.39 -2.89 12.58
N ALA A 77 -2.91 -4.14 12.61
CA ALA A 77 -1.93 -4.66 11.65
C ALA A 77 -2.36 -4.51 10.17
N TRP A 78 -3.68 -4.50 9.89
CA TRP A 78 -4.18 -4.31 8.54
C TRP A 78 -4.28 -2.86 8.09
N LEU A 79 -4.21 -1.90 9.01
CA LEU A 79 -4.21 -0.46 8.74
C LEU A 79 -3.27 0.25 9.73
N PRO A 80 -1.95 -0.05 9.68
CA PRO A 80 -1.01 0.45 10.66
C PRO A 80 -0.84 1.98 10.53
N ALA A 81 -0.79 2.66 11.67
CA ALA A 81 -0.30 4.02 11.75
C ALA A 81 1.18 3.96 12.11
N TYR A 82 2.03 4.78 11.48
CA TYR A 82 3.47 4.78 11.73
C TYR A 82 3.99 6.20 11.88
N GLU A 83 4.55 6.52 13.05
CA GLU A 83 5.05 7.85 13.39
C GLU A 83 4.00 8.97 13.14
N ASP A 84 2.78 8.78 13.66
CA ASP A 84 1.63 9.67 13.45
C ASP A 84 1.23 9.82 11.95
N GLY A 85 1.65 8.90 11.08
CA GLY A 85 1.36 8.96 9.65
C GLY A 85 2.05 10.10 8.90
N ARG A 86 3.16 10.64 9.43
CA ARG A 86 3.85 11.79 8.84
C ARG A 86 4.49 11.54 7.49
N THR A 87 4.82 10.28 7.21
CA THR A 87 5.50 9.88 5.97
C THR A 87 4.71 8.80 5.25
N VAL A 88 4.23 7.80 6.00
CA VAL A 88 3.54 6.62 5.47
C VAL A 88 2.07 6.65 5.85
N GLN A 89 1.21 6.42 4.88
CA GLN A 89 -0.23 6.31 5.06
C GLN A 89 -0.74 4.98 4.51
N PHE A 90 -1.48 4.25 5.34
CA PHE A 90 -2.15 3.02 4.94
C PHE A 90 -3.62 3.32 4.67
N THR A 91 -4.17 2.65 3.66
CA THR A 91 -5.57 2.77 3.32
C THR A 91 -6.13 1.46 2.80
N SER A 92 -7.42 1.23 3.01
CA SER A 92 -8.14 0.11 2.41
C SER A 92 -8.96 0.52 1.19
N SER A 93 -9.33 1.80 1.10
CA SER A 93 -10.25 2.31 0.10
C SER A 93 -9.75 3.54 -0.65
N GLY A 94 -8.71 4.23 -0.18
CA GLY A 94 -8.19 5.49 -0.74
C GLY A 94 -8.79 6.73 -0.08
N SER A 95 -10.13 6.83 -0.05
CA SER A 95 -10.88 7.95 0.53
C SER A 95 -10.60 8.24 2.01
N GLU A 96 -10.16 7.23 2.76
CA GLU A 96 -9.86 7.34 4.20
C GLU A 96 -8.56 8.08 4.50
N ILE A 97 -7.66 8.27 3.53
CA ILE A 97 -6.32 8.84 3.78
C ILE A 97 -6.45 10.19 4.49
N ASP A 98 -7.27 11.10 3.97
CA ASP A 98 -7.44 12.44 4.55
C ASP A 98 -8.15 12.43 5.92
N GLU A 99 -8.92 11.38 6.23
CA GLU A 99 -9.65 11.24 7.50
C GLU A 99 -8.77 10.64 8.62
N VAL A 100 -7.78 9.83 8.25
CA VAL A 100 -6.86 9.14 9.16
C VAL A 100 -5.58 9.95 9.43
N MET A 101 -5.30 11.00 8.64
CA MET A 101 -4.17 11.91 8.88
C MET A 101 -4.26 12.54 10.29
N THR A 102 -3.40 12.10 11.21
CA THR A 102 -3.27 12.74 12.53
C THR A 102 -2.21 13.84 12.53
N ALA A 103 -1.29 13.84 11.56
CA ALA A 103 -0.24 14.83 11.37
C ALA A 103 -0.17 15.36 9.92
N ASP A 104 0.46 16.53 9.76
CA ASP A 104 0.74 17.09 8.43
C ASP A 104 1.69 16.15 7.66
N TRP A 105 1.29 15.73 6.45
CA TRP A 105 2.12 14.87 5.60
C TRP A 105 3.40 15.59 5.19
N GLY A 106 4.54 14.94 5.41
CA GLY A 106 5.84 15.41 4.98
C GLY A 106 6.00 15.57 3.47
N PRO A 107 7.17 16.06 3.03
CA PRO A 107 7.44 16.35 1.62
C PRO A 107 7.54 15.09 0.75
N THR A 108 7.88 13.93 1.34
CA THR A 108 7.87 12.64 0.65
C THR A 108 6.71 11.82 1.19
N ARG A 109 5.80 11.43 0.29
CA ARG A 109 4.54 10.78 0.64
C ARG A 109 4.51 9.32 0.22
N LEU A 110 4.32 8.43 1.18
CA LEU A 110 4.27 6.99 0.94
C LEU A 110 2.85 6.48 1.22
N VAL A 111 2.25 5.79 0.25
CA VAL A 111 0.93 5.18 0.41
C VAL A 111 1.01 3.67 0.26
N TYR A 112 0.38 2.96 1.18
CA TYR A 112 0.09 1.53 1.08
C TYR A 112 -1.42 1.33 0.97
N LEU A 113 -1.89 0.80 -0.16
CA LEU A 113 -3.25 0.33 -0.33
C LEU A 113 -3.29 -1.19 -0.07
N GLN A 114 -4.00 -1.61 0.98
CA GLN A 114 -4.14 -3.03 1.32
C GLN A 114 -5.51 -3.34 1.92
N HIS A 115 -6.08 -4.49 1.58
CA HIS A 115 -7.31 -4.96 2.21
C HIS A 115 -6.97 -5.91 3.36
N SER A 116 -7.69 -5.82 4.47
CA SER A 116 -7.56 -6.76 5.60
C SER A 116 -7.79 -8.24 5.23
N SER A 117 -8.50 -8.49 4.13
CA SER A 117 -8.78 -9.83 3.61
C SER A 117 -7.75 -10.33 2.59
N ASP A 118 -6.66 -9.59 2.32
CA ASP A 118 -5.67 -9.97 1.30
C ASP A 118 -4.70 -11.06 1.79
N PRO A 119 -4.83 -12.31 1.34
CA PRO A 119 -3.93 -13.37 1.77
C PRO A 119 -2.51 -13.16 1.24
N VAL A 120 -2.31 -12.39 0.16
CA VAL A 120 -0.98 -12.11 -0.40
C VAL A 120 -0.21 -11.18 0.55
N VAL A 121 -0.90 -10.25 1.20
CA VAL A 121 -0.34 -9.33 2.21
C VAL A 121 -0.09 -10.08 3.52
N PHE A 122 -1.07 -10.83 4.02
CA PHE A 122 -1.03 -11.38 5.40
C PHE A 122 -0.56 -12.83 5.54
N PHE A 123 -0.28 -13.55 4.45
CA PHE A 123 0.31 -14.88 4.56
C PHE A 123 1.69 -14.79 5.18
N ASN A 124 1.98 -15.56 6.23
CA ASN A 124 3.36 -15.77 6.66
C ASN A 124 3.53 -17.19 7.22
N GLN A 125 4.77 -17.69 7.25
CA GLN A 125 5.05 -19.04 7.78
C GLN A 125 4.96 -19.10 9.31
N ALA A 126 5.09 -17.96 10.00
CA ALA A 126 4.97 -17.89 11.45
C ALA A 126 3.54 -18.19 11.93
N LEU A 127 2.51 -18.04 11.08
CA LEU A 127 1.13 -18.46 11.33
C LEU A 127 1.00 -19.91 11.80
N ALA A 128 1.97 -20.77 11.49
CA ALA A 128 1.97 -22.16 11.96
C ALA A 128 2.19 -22.28 13.47
N PHE A 129 2.84 -21.30 14.09
CA PHE A 129 3.35 -21.36 15.46
C PHE A 129 2.90 -20.19 16.34
N GLU A 130 2.51 -19.07 15.72
CA GLU A 130 2.14 -17.82 16.40
C GLU A 130 0.77 -17.33 15.92
N GLU A 131 -0.05 -16.86 16.85
CA GLU A 131 -1.31 -16.17 16.54
C GLU A 131 -0.98 -14.80 15.94
N PRO A 132 -1.46 -14.51 14.71
CA PRO A 132 -1.17 -13.22 14.08
C PRO A 132 -1.94 -12.09 14.75
N GLU A 133 -1.34 -10.91 14.76
CA GLU A 133 -1.95 -9.72 15.37
C GLU A 133 -3.30 -9.36 14.76
N TRP A 134 -3.49 -9.55 13.44
CA TRP A 134 -4.77 -9.30 12.75
C TRP A 134 -5.91 -10.26 13.14
N LEU A 135 -5.66 -11.32 13.92
CA LEU A 135 -6.70 -12.17 14.54
C LEU A 135 -6.96 -11.85 16.02
N LEU A 136 -6.14 -11.01 16.65
CA LEU A 136 -6.35 -10.61 18.04
C LEU A 136 -7.66 -9.81 18.20
N GLU A 137 -8.21 -9.86 19.41
CA GLU A 137 -9.40 -9.09 19.75
C GLU A 137 -9.15 -7.59 19.53
N GLY A 138 -10.06 -6.91 18.81
CA GLY A 138 -9.95 -5.49 18.48
C GLY A 138 -9.00 -5.16 17.32
N GLN A 139 -8.27 -6.12 16.77
CA GLN A 139 -7.30 -5.90 15.68
C GLN A 139 -7.78 -6.41 14.31
N ARG A 140 -8.94 -7.09 14.29
CA ARG A 140 -9.53 -7.67 13.08
C ARG A 140 -10.04 -6.59 12.15
N GLY A 141 -9.73 -6.74 10.86
CA GLY A 141 -10.32 -5.91 9.82
C GLY A 141 -11.76 -6.28 9.50
N PRO A 142 -12.50 -5.39 8.82
CA PRO A 142 -13.93 -5.53 8.57
C PRO A 142 -14.27 -6.76 7.71
N ASP A 143 -13.34 -7.22 6.88
CA ASP A 143 -13.54 -8.36 5.97
C ASP A 143 -13.13 -9.70 6.58
N ILE A 144 -12.64 -9.71 7.82
CA ILE A 144 -12.21 -10.94 8.50
C ILE A 144 -13.37 -11.46 9.37
N PRO A 145 -13.94 -12.64 9.07
CA PRO A 145 -15.06 -13.17 9.84
C PRO A 145 -14.71 -13.35 11.32
N ALA A 146 -15.65 -13.06 12.22
CA ALA A 146 -15.47 -13.22 13.67
C ALA A 146 -15.23 -14.68 14.06
N GLU A 147 -15.70 -15.63 13.25
CA GLU A 147 -15.53 -17.07 13.42
C GLU A 147 -14.14 -17.57 13.03
N MET A 148 -13.35 -16.76 12.32
CA MET A 148 -11.99 -17.13 11.95
C MET A 148 -11.08 -17.03 13.18
N VAL A 149 -10.78 -18.15 13.81
CA VAL A 149 -9.87 -18.21 14.96
C VAL A 149 -8.53 -18.80 14.56
N TRP A 150 -7.47 -18.37 15.25
CA TRP A 150 -6.17 -18.97 15.03
C TRP A 150 -6.15 -20.41 15.56
N VAL A 151 -5.73 -21.33 14.70
CA VAL A 151 -5.51 -22.73 15.01
C VAL A 151 -4.10 -23.08 14.51
N PRO A 152 -3.16 -23.46 15.40
CA PRO A 152 -1.78 -23.75 15.02
C PRO A 152 -1.69 -24.70 13.84
N ILE A 153 -0.77 -24.42 12.90
CA ILE A 153 -0.57 -25.12 11.62
C ILE A 153 -1.76 -25.00 10.64
N VAL A 154 -3.00 -25.10 11.12
CA VAL A 154 -4.22 -25.05 10.29
C VAL A 154 -4.38 -23.66 9.66
N THR A 155 -4.25 -22.59 10.43
CA THR A 155 -4.42 -21.22 9.92
C THR A 155 -3.40 -20.86 8.85
N MET A 156 -2.14 -21.29 9.00
CA MET A 156 -1.12 -21.12 7.95
C MET A 156 -1.58 -21.75 6.63
N TRP A 157 -2.09 -22.99 6.68
CA TRP A 157 -2.59 -23.67 5.47
C TRP A 157 -3.88 -23.07 4.94
N GLN A 158 -4.79 -22.60 5.78
CA GLN A 158 -5.99 -21.88 5.35
C GLN A 158 -5.60 -20.67 4.51
N VAL A 159 -4.76 -19.77 5.05
CA VAL A 159 -4.32 -18.57 4.33
C VAL A 159 -3.49 -18.93 3.08
N ALA A 160 -2.61 -19.94 3.15
CA ALA A 160 -1.83 -20.38 2.00
C ALA A 160 -2.70 -20.89 0.83
N LEU A 161 -3.79 -21.58 1.15
CA LEU A 161 -4.72 -22.12 0.16
C LEU A 161 -5.63 -21.04 -0.45
N ASP A 162 -5.73 -19.88 0.18
CA ASP A 162 -6.44 -18.71 -0.37
C ASP A 162 -5.58 -17.93 -1.38
N LEU A 163 -4.24 -18.05 -1.34
CA LEU A 163 -3.32 -17.37 -2.27
C LEU A 163 -3.65 -17.59 -3.76
N PRO A 164 -3.94 -18.81 -4.25
CA PRO A 164 -4.30 -19.02 -5.65
C PRO A 164 -5.63 -18.37 -6.04
N ALA A 165 -6.53 -18.14 -5.08
CA ALA A 165 -7.83 -17.51 -5.29
C ALA A 165 -7.83 -16.00 -4.98
N ALA A 166 -6.70 -15.44 -4.55
CA ALA A 166 -6.59 -14.05 -4.11
C ALA A 166 -7.02 -13.04 -5.19
N GLY A 167 -6.83 -13.39 -6.47
CA GLY A 167 -7.26 -12.59 -7.63
C GLY A 167 -8.63 -12.98 -8.20
N SER A 168 -9.41 -13.81 -7.51
CA SER A 168 -10.73 -14.31 -7.96
C SER A 168 -11.83 -14.05 -6.94
N VAL A 169 -11.69 -12.96 -6.18
CA VAL A 169 -12.68 -12.43 -5.24
C VAL A 169 -13.34 -11.17 -5.82
N PRO A 170 -14.47 -10.70 -5.26
CA PRO A 170 -15.06 -9.43 -5.69
C PRO A 170 -14.06 -8.27 -5.53
N ILE A 171 -14.13 -7.31 -6.45
CA ILE A 171 -13.33 -6.07 -6.38
C ILE A 171 -13.60 -5.36 -5.05
N GLY A 172 -12.53 -4.85 -4.42
CA GLY A 172 -12.55 -4.21 -3.11
C GLY A 172 -12.20 -5.15 -1.96
N HIS A 173 -11.89 -6.41 -2.24
CA HIS A 173 -11.52 -7.42 -1.25
C HIS A 173 -10.33 -8.25 -1.74
N GLY A 174 -9.70 -8.99 -0.83
CA GLY A 174 -8.55 -9.85 -1.15
C GLY A 174 -7.46 -9.06 -1.89
N HIS A 175 -6.92 -9.65 -2.96
CA HIS A 175 -5.90 -8.99 -3.78
C HIS A 175 -6.49 -8.16 -4.94
N MET A 176 -7.80 -7.85 -4.91
CA MET A 176 -8.53 -7.18 -5.99
C MET A 176 -8.77 -5.71 -5.69
N TYR A 177 -7.77 -4.87 -5.93
CA TYR A 177 -7.81 -3.43 -5.70
C TYR A 177 -8.63 -2.69 -6.77
N SER A 178 -9.61 -1.90 -6.32
CA SER A 178 -10.53 -1.24 -7.24
C SER A 178 -9.89 -0.07 -8.00
N PRO A 179 -10.35 0.26 -9.23
CA PRO A 179 -9.95 1.49 -9.91
C PRO A 179 -10.23 2.74 -9.08
N GLN A 180 -11.34 2.75 -8.34
CA GLN A 180 -11.70 3.84 -7.44
C GLN A 180 -10.63 4.04 -6.36
N SER A 181 -10.28 2.97 -5.64
CA SER A 181 -9.32 3.05 -4.54
C SER A 181 -7.92 3.42 -4.98
N ASN A 182 -7.51 2.93 -6.16
CA ASN A 182 -6.25 3.37 -6.76
C ASN A 182 -6.29 4.85 -7.14
N ALA A 183 -7.35 5.33 -7.78
CA ALA A 183 -7.47 6.74 -8.18
C ALA A 183 -7.51 7.68 -6.98
N GLU A 184 -8.24 7.31 -5.92
CA GLU A 184 -8.28 8.06 -4.66
C GLU A 184 -6.92 8.09 -3.96
N ALA A 185 -6.23 6.95 -3.85
CA ALA A 185 -4.90 6.89 -3.27
C ALA A 185 -3.87 7.75 -4.04
N TRP A 186 -3.92 7.71 -5.37
CA TRP A 186 -3.09 8.58 -6.21
C TRP A 186 -3.40 10.06 -6.01
N ALA A 187 -4.69 10.42 -5.98
CA ALA A 187 -5.12 11.80 -5.77
C ALA A 187 -4.69 12.33 -4.39
N ALA A 188 -4.86 11.51 -3.34
CA ALA A 188 -4.47 11.85 -1.98
C ALA A 188 -2.94 12.03 -1.86
N MET A 189 -2.14 11.15 -2.48
CA MET A 189 -0.68 11.27 -2.45
C MET A 189 -0.19 12.51 -3.23
N THR A 190 -0.66 12.68 -4.46
CA THR A 190 -0.14 13.72 -5.38
C THR A 190 -0.72 15.11 -5.13
N GLN A 191 -1.87 15.21 -4.46
CA GLN A 191 -2.62 16.45 -4.21
C GLN A 191 -2.57 17.45 -5.39
N PRO A 192 -3.04 17.05 -6.59
CA PRO A 192 -2.93 17.91 -7.77
C PRO A 192 -3.70 19.22 -7.53
N PRO A 193 -3.15 20.39 -7.89
CA PRO A 193 -3.82 21.66 -7.66
C PRO A 193 -5.20 21.72 -8.32
N GLY A 194 -6.24 21.93 -7.49
CA GLY A 194 -7.62 22.02 -7.95
C GLY A 194 -8.31 20.66 -8.18
N TRP A 195 -7.66 19.54 -7.85
CA TRP A 195 -8.26 18.21 -7.96
C TRP A 195 -9.39 18.00 -6.95
N THR A 196 -10.47 17.39 -7.40
CA THR A 196 -11.72 17.18 -6.68
C THR A 196 -12.16 15.72 -6.75
N SER A 197 -13.10 15.34 -5.87
CA SER A 197 -13.75 14.03 -5.93
C SER A 197 -14.44 13.79 -7.29
N ALA A 198 -15.01 14.84 -7.90
CA ALA A 198 -15.64 14.75 -9.21
C ALA A 198 -14.65 14.43 -10.35
N GLU A 199 -13.41 14.91 -10.27
CA GLU A 199 -12.35 14.54 -11.24
C GLU A 199 -11.90 13.09 -11.03
N THR A 200 -11.85 12.63 -9.78
CA THR A 200 -11.58 11.23 -9.45
C THR A 200 -12.66 10.31 -10.03
N GLU A 201 -13.94 10.64 -9.87
CA GLU A 201 -15.06 9.88 -10.45
C GLU A 201 -15.01 9.85 -11.99
N GLN A 202 -14.64 10.97 -12.63
CA GLN A 202 -14.45 11.02 -14.08
C GLN A 202 -13.30 10.12 -14.53
N LEU A 203 -12.16 10.16 -13.84
CA LEU A 203 -11.02 9.29 -14.13
C LEU A 203 -11.41 7.81 -14.02
N VAL A 204 -12.11 7.44 -12.94
CA VAL A 204 -12.57 6.06 -12.71
C VAL A 204 -13.52 5.59 -13.82
N THR A 205 -14.43 6.46 -14.27
CA THR A 205 -15.30 6.18 -15.41
C THR A 205 -14.49 5.88 -16.68
N VAL A 206 -13.44 6.65 -16.95
CA VAL A 206 -12.54 6.42 -18.09
C VAL A 206 -11.78 5.10 -17.95
N MET A 207 -11.23 4.80 -16.78
CA MET A 207 -10.50 3.55 -16.52
C MET A 207 -11.37 2.32 -16.76
N GLN A 208 -12.61 2.35 -16.23
CA GLN A 208 -13.59 1.28 -16.42
C GLN A 208 -14.00 1.11 -17.89
N ALA A 209 -14.19 2.22 -18.61
CA ALA A 209 -14.53 2.18 -20.04
C ALA A 209 -13.40 1.65 -20.92
N GLN A 210 -12.14 1.86 -20.53
CA GLN A 210 -10.96 1.36 -21.25
C GLN A 210 -10.63 -0.10 -20.94
N GLY A 211 -11.36 -0.73 -20.02
CA GLY A 211 -11.12 -2.12 -19.62
C GLY A 211 -9.70 -2.30 -19.07
N THR A 212 -9.28 -1.45 -18.14
CA THR A 212 -8.02 -1.66 -17.40
C THR A 212 -8.01 -3.09 -16.88
N ALA A 213 -7.07 -3.87 -17.41
CA ALA A 213 -6.88 -5.28 -17.11
C ALA A 213 -6.76 -5.47 -15.59
N GLN A 214 -7.56 -6.41 -15.09
CA GLN A 214 -7.37 -7.01 -13.77
C GLN A 214 -6.01 -7.71 -13.70
#